data_AF-A0A9Y1C5C0-F1
#
_entry.id   AF-A0A9Y1C5C0-F1
#
_cell.length_a   1.000
_cell.length_b   1.000
_cell.length_c   1.000
_cell.angle_alpha   90.00
_cell.angle_beta   90.00
_cell.angle_gamma   90.00
#
_symmetry.space_group_name_H-M   'P 1'
#
loop_
_entity.id
_entity.type
_entity.pdbx_description
1 polymer ?
#
loop_
_entity_poly.entity_id
_entity_poly.type
_entity_poly.pdbx_seq_one_letter_code
_entity_poly.pdbx_strand_id
1 'polypeptide(L)'
;SVDKATLTRFFAFHFILPFIIAALAMVHLLFLHETGSNNPTGISSDTDKIPFHPYYTIKDILGALLLVLTLMTLVLFSPDLL
;
A
#
# COMPACT_ATOMS: atom_id res chain seq x y z
N SER A 1 -4.75 -12.73 32.85
CA SER A 1 -5.74 -11.76 32.36
C SER A 1 -5.06 -10.81 31.39
N VAL A 2 -5.83 -10.23 30.45
CA VAL A 2 -5.38 -9.02 29.75
C VAL A 2 -5.58 -7.86 30.72
N ASP A 3 -4.55 -7.05 30.91
CA ASP A 3 -4.52 -6.01 31.95
C ASP A 3 -3.60 -4.84 31.53
N LYS A 4 -3.42 -3.83 32.38
CA LYS A 4 -2.69 -2.58 32.12
C LYS A 4 -1.33 -2.79 31.46
N ALA A 5 -0.53 -3.74 31.96
CA ALA A 5 0.78 -4.05 31.39
C ALA A 5 0.72 -4.57 29.94
N THR A 6 -0.40 -5.19 29.54
CA THR A 6 -0.66 -5.64 28.17
C THR A 6 -1.07 -4.45 27.28
N LEU A 7 -1.94 -3.56 27.77
CA LEU A 7 -2.33 -2.36 27.02
C LEU A 7 -1.12 -1.46 26.71
N THR A 8 -0.25 -1.22 27.70
CA THR A 8 0.95 -0.38 27.52
C THR A 8 1.90 -0.96 26.45
N ARG A 9 2.14 -2.27 26.45
CA ARG A 9 3.03 -2.87 25.45
C ARG A 9 2.37 -2.96 24.07
N PHE A 10 1.05 -3.17 24.00
CA PHE A 10 0.34 -3.20 22.72
C PHE A 10 0.34 -1.84 22.05
N PHE A 11 0.16 -0.75 22.81
CA PHE A 11 0.32 0.59 22.28
C PHE A 11 1.75 0.82 21.75
N ALA A 12 2.77 0.44 22.51
CA ALA A 12 4.16 0.58 22.08
C ALA A 12 4.45 -0.20 20.78
N PHE A 13 3.96 -1.44 20.67
CA PHE A 13 4.11 -2.25 19.45
C PHE A 13 3.30 -1.67 18.28
N HIS A 14 2.04 -1.32 18.50
CA HIS A 14 1.20 -0.70 17.47
C HIS A 14 1.80 0.60 16.93
N PHE A 15 2.47 1.38 17.79
CA PHE A 15 3.16 2.59 17.37
C PHE A 15 4.39 2.29 16.50
N ILE A 16 5.24 1.34 16.89
CA ILE A 16 6.51 1.08 16.18
C ILE A 16 6.34 0.24 14.90
N LEU A 17 5.38 -0.69 14.88
CA LEU A 17 5.18 -1.62 13.77
C LEU A 17 4.91 -0.94 12.41
N PRO A 18 4.10 0.12 12.29
CA PRO A 18 3.90 0.83 11.02
C PRO A 18 5.20 1.34 10.40
N PHE A 19 6.15 1.81 11.21
CA PHE A 19 7.46 2.27 10.71
C PHE A 19 8.34 1.11 10.25
N ILE A 20 8.28 -0.03 10.94
CA ILE A 20 8.95 -1.26 10.50
C ILE A 20 8.36 -1.73 9.16
N ILE A 21 7.03 -1.70 9.01
CA ILE A 21 6.35 -2.04 7.75
C ILE A 21 6.77 -1.07 6.64
N ALA A 22 6.85 0.23 6.90
CA ALA A 22 7.32 1.20 5.91
C ALA A 22 8.76 0.93 5.45
N ALA A 23 9.66 0.58 6.37
CA ALA A 23 11.03 0.19 6.02
C ALA A 23 11.07 -1.09 5.16
N LEU A 24 10.28 -2.11 5.52
CA LEU A 24 10.16 -3.34 4.74
C LEU A 24 9.55 -3.08 3.35
N ALA A 25 8.58 -2.16 3.24
CA ALA A 25 8.00 -1.77 1.96
C ALA A 25 9.04 -1.10 1.03
N MET A 26 9.95 -0.29 1.57
CA MET A 26 11.07 0.26 0.78
C MET A 26 12.03 -0.83 0.30
N VAL A 27 12.38 -1.79 1.15
CA VAL A 27 13.23 -2.94 0.75
C VAL A 27 12.54 -3.79 -0.32
N HIS A 28 11.23 -4.00 -0.18
CA HIS A 28 10.43 -4.69 -1.17
C HIS A 28 10.47 -3.98 -2.53
N LEU A 29 10.24 -2.66 -2.55
CA LEU A 29 10.31 -1.86 -3.78
C LEU A 29 11.71 -1.79 -4.37
N LEU A 30 12.76 -1.81 -3.56
CA LEU A 30 14.14 -1.90 -4.03
C LEU A 30 14.36 -3.17 -4.85
N PHE A 31 13.96 -4.33 -4.31
CA PHE A 31 14.08 -5.58 -5.06
C PHE A 31 13.19 -5.63 -6.31
N LEU A 32 12.02 -4.99 -6.27
CA LEU A 32 11.19 -4.82 -7.46
C LEU A 32 11.89 -3.97 -8.52
N HIS A 33 12.62 -2.92 -8.13
CA HIS A 33 13.33 -2.05 -9.08
C HIS A 33 14.52 -2.73 -9.76
N GLU A 34 15.12 -3.76 -9.14
CA GLU A 34 16.20 -4.54 -9.77
C GLU A 34 15.71 -5.34 -10.99
N THR A 35 14.47 -5.85 -10.96
CA THR A 35 13.90 -6.66 -12.07
C THR A 35 12.87 -5.91 -12.92
N GLY A 36 12.25 -4.87 -12.36
CA GLY A 36 11.05 -4.25 -12.91
C GLY A 36 9.78 -5.06 -12.68
N SER A 37 8.63 -4.48 -13.05
CA SER A 37 7.32 -5.12 -12.95
C SER A 37 7.13 -6.22 -14.00
N ASN A 38 6.45 -7.29 -13.61
CA ASN A 38 5.92 -8.26 -14.58
C ASN A 38 4.69 -7.67 -15.31
N ASN A 39 4.22 -8.36 -16.34
CA ASN A 39 3.06 -7.97 -17.14
C ASN A 39 2.12 -9.18 -17.38
N PRO A 40 0.87 -8.96 -17.84
CA PRO A 40 -0.13 -10.02 -17.95
C PRO A 40 0.25 -11.21 -18.84
N THR A 41 1.15 -11.04 -19.82
CA THR A 41 1.56 -12.14 -20.70
C THR A 41 2.69 -12.99 -20.09
N GLY A 42 3.37 -12.49 -19.04
CA GLY A 42 4.48 -13.16 -18.39
C GLY A 42 5.75 -13.27 -19.24
N ILE A 43 5.79 -12.64 -20.41
CA ILE A 43 6.96 -12.56 -21.30
C ILE A 43 7.73 -11.28 -20.98
N SER A 44 9.05 -11.22 -21.25
CA SER A 44 9.82 -9.98 -21.04
C SER A 44 9.21 -8.80 -21.81
N SER A 45 9.05 -7.68 -21.11
CA SER A 45 8.54 -6.41 -21.64
C SER A 45 9.66 -5.44 -22.04
N ASP A 46 10.92 -5.86 -22.05
CA ASP A 46 12.07 -4.97 -22.31
C ASP A 46 12.01 -4.28 -23.68
N THR A 47 11.34 -4.90 -24.66
CA THR A 47 11.17 -4.35 -26.00
C THR A 47 10.09 -3.26 -26.10
N ASP A 48 9.23 -3.11 -25.09
CA ASP A 48 8.06 -2.21 -25.12
C ASP A 48 7.82 -1.54 -23.75
N LYS A 49 8.86 -0.90 -23.20
CA LYS A 49 8.74 -0.13 -21.97
C LYS A 49 8.24 1.29 -22.26
N ILE A 50 7.25 1.72 -21.49
CA ILE A 50 6.81 3.12 -21.40
C ILE A 50 7.28 3.73 -20.07
N PRO A 51 7.57 5.04 -20.02
CA PRO A 51 7.97 5.69 -18.77
C PRO A 51 6.82 5.66 -17.73
N PHE A 52 7.18 5.67 -16.45
CA PHE A 52 6.19 5.69 -15.36
C PHE A 52 5.29 6.93 -15.43
N HIS A 53 5.90 8.10 -15.63
CA HIS A 53 5.19 9.36 -15.86
C HIS A 53 5.11 9.67 -17.37
N PRO A 54 3.94 10.06 -17.90
CA PRO A 54 2.67 10.34 -17.20
C PRO A 54 1.76 9.11 -17.03
N TYR A 55 2.05 8.01 -17.71
CA TYR A 55 1.11 6.90 -17.95
C TYR A 55 0.61 6.21 -16.67
N TYR A 56 1.50 5.72 -15.83
CA TYR A 56 1.11 5.05 -14.60
C TYR A 56 0.76 6.07 -13.51
N THR A 57 1.38 7.25 -13.50
CA THR A 57 1.01 8.31 -12.55
C THR A 57 -0.48 8.68 -12.64
N ILE A 58 -1.02 8.91 -13.84
CA ILE A 58 -2.45 9.26 -13.98
C ILE A 58 -3.37 8.08 -13.66
N LYS A 59 -2.96 6.86 -14.00
CA LYS A 59 -3.70 5.64 -13.69
C LYS A 59 -3.79 5.40 -12.18
N ASP A 60 -2.69 5.64 -11.46
CA ASP A 60 -2.62 5.50 -10.00
C ASP A 60 -3.43 6.59 -9.29
N ILE A 61 -3.45 7.83 -9.81
CA ILE A 61 -4.32 8.90 -9.29
C ILE A 61 -5.80 8.51 -9.42
N LEU A 62 -6.22 7.95 -10.56
CA LEU A 62 -7.59 7.45 -10.72
C LEU A 62 -7.91 6.35 -9.70
N GLY A 63 -6.98 5.40 -9.50
CA GLY A 63 -7.12 4.35 -8.47
C GLY A 63 -7.23 4.91 -7.05
N ALA A 64 -6.40 5.92 -6.72
CA ALA A 64 -6.45 6.59 -5.41
C ALA A 64 -7.76 7.33 -5.19
N LEU A 65 -8.32 7.99 -6.21
CA LEU A 65 -9.62 8.65 -6.14
C LEU A 65 -10.74 7.65 -5.86
N LEU A 66 -10.72 6.48 -6.51
CA LEU A 66 -11.70 5.42 -6.25
C LEU A 66 -11.56 4.85 -4.83
N LEU A 67 -10.33 4.63 -4.35
CA LEU A 67 -10.08 4.18 -2.98
C LEU A 67 -10.63 5.18 -1.95
N VAL A 68 -10.35 6.48 -2.15
CA VAL A 68 -10.85 7.54 -1.27
C VAL A 68 -12.37 7.62 -1.34
N LEU A 69 -12.96 7.52 -2.53
CA LEU A 69 -14.42 7.51 -2.67
C LEU A 69 -15.04 6.37 -1.85
N THR A 70 -14.54 5.14 -2.00
CA THR A 70 -15.04 3.99 -1.24
C THR A 70 -14.85 4.18 0.27
N LEU A 71 -13.67 4.64 0.71
CA LEU A 71 -13.42 4.94 2.13
C LEU A 71 -14.39 5.99 2.66
N MET A 72 -14.61 7.09 1.93
CA MET A 72 -15.51 8.15 2.34
C MET A 72 -16.97 7.68 2.36
N THR A 73 -17.38 6.80 1.43
CA THR A 73 -18.73 6.24 1.49
C THR A 73 -18.96 5.41 2.75
N LEU A 74 -17.98 4.61 3.17
CA LEU A 74 -18.04 3.86 4.42
C LEU A 74 -18.11 4.83 5.61
N VAL A 75 -17.15 5.75 5.71
CA VAL A 75 -17.01 6.68 6.85
C VAL A 75 -18.24 7.59 7.01
N LEU A 76 -18.81 8.10 5.90
CA LEU A 76 -19.88 9.09 5.95
C LEU A 76 -21.29 8.47 6.05
N PHE A 77 -21.52 7.29 5.46
CA PHE A 77 -22.87 6.71 5.37
C PHE A 77 -23.05 5.42 6.17
N SER A 78 -21.97 4.69 6.48
CA SER A 78 -22.06 3.40 7.19
C SER A 78 -20.77 3.07 7.97
N PRO A 79 -20.35 3.90 8.94
CA PRO A 79 -19.04 3.80 9.59
C PRO A 79 -18.84 2.52 10.40
N ASP A 80 -19.93 1.91 10.91
CA ASP A 80 -19.89 0.71 11.75
C ASP A 80 -20.25 -0.58 10.98
N LEU A 81 -20.22 -0.55 9.64
CA LEU A 81 -20.59 -1.69 8.79
C LEU A 81 -19.56 -2.84 8.80
N LEU A 82 -18.30 -2.56 9.18
CA LEU A 82 -17.17 -3.49 9.14
C LEU A 82 -16.48 -3.62 10.49
#